data_AF-A0A381U5V8-F1
#
_entry.id   AF-A0A381U5V8-F1
#
_cell.length_a   1.000
_cell.length_b   1.000
_cell.length_c   1.000
_cell.angle_alpha   90.00
_cell.angle_beta   90.00
_cell.angle_gamma   90.00
#
_symmetry.space_group_name_H-M   'P 1'
#
loop_
_entity.id
_entity.type
_entity.pdbx_description
1 polymer ?
#
loop_
_entity_poly.entity_id
_entity_poly.type
_entity_poly.pdbx_seq_one_letter_code
_entity_poly.pdbx_strand_id
1 'polypeptide(L)'
;MTDRFSSKHIETWRQEGAVVVPEFFKNEEIREIVTDFEKVFPGRKAEAEALNKKNKGEVGNKLPLQLSGKKMGKTTMEQFKNFENIPFDCSSALNLIAVHPSLIEFARSALRTDDVRLYQAQAWAKFTGEADFDQAFHCDFG
;
A
#
# COMPACT_ATOMS: atom_id res chain seq x y z
N MET A 1 -25.72 0.47 6.63
CA MET A 1 -24.39 0.49 6.00
C MET A 1 -24.56 -0.07 4.60
N THR A 2 -24.02 0.58 3.58
CA THR A 2 -23.98 0.03 2.22
C THR A 2 -23.01 -1.14 2.21
N ASP A 3 -23.42 -2.32 1.75
CA ASP A 3 -22.55 -3.50 1.67
C ASP A 3 -21.43 -3.26 0.64
N ARG A 4 -20.28 -2.77 1.11
CA ARG A 4 -19.11 -2.48 0.26
C ARG A 4 -18.36 -3.72 -0.17
N PHE A 5 -18.57 -4.81 0.54
CA PHE A 5 -17.99 -6.11 0.26
C PHE A 5 -19.06 -7.19 0.45
N SER A 6 -18.85 -8.35 -0.17
CA SER A 6 -19.76 -9.49 -0.10
C SER A 6 -19.14 -10.63 0.71
N SER A 7 -19.96 -11.63 1.05
CA SER A 7 -19.47 -12.89 1.61
C SER A 7 -18.42 -13.56 0.72
N LYS A 8 -18.55 -13.43 -0.61
CA LYS A 8 -17.57 -13.94 -1.57
C LYS A 8 -16.20 -13.29 -1.38
N HIS A 9 -16.14 -11.98 -1.12
CA HIS A 9 -14.86 -11.31 -0.85
C HIS A 9 -14.19 -11.85 0.44
N ILE A 10 -15.00 -12.10 1.47
CA ILE A 10 -14.51 -12.68 2.73
C ILE A 10 -14.02 -14.12 2.52
N GLU A 11 -14.70 -14.91 1.71
CA GLU A 11 -14.27 -16.27 1.37
C GLU A 11 -12.96 -16.26 0.58
N THR A 12 -12.85 -15.42 -0.46
CA THR A 12 -11.61 -15.23 -1.23
C THR A 12 -10.45 -14.83 -0.34
N TRP A 13 -10.61 -13.82 0.53
CA TRP A 13 -9.55 -13.43 1.47
C TRP A 13 -9.05 -14.60 2.32
N ARG A 14 -9.97 -15.44 2.82
CA ARG A 14 -9.61 -16.58 3.69
C ARG A 14 -8.97 -17.73 2.91
N GLN A 15 -9.33 -17.93 1.65
CA GLN A 15 -8.76 -18.99 0.82
C GLN A 15 -7.41 -18.60 0.23
N GLU A 16 -7.27 -17.34 -0.22
CA GLU A 16 -6.13 -16.89 -1.02
C GLU A 16 -5.15 -16.01 -0.23
N GLY A 17 -5.53 -15.52 0.95
CA GLY A 17 -4.73 -14.56 1.72
C GLY A 17 -4.72 -13.15 1.13
N ALA A 18 -5.50 -12.90 0.07
CA ALA A 18 -5.66 -11.62 -0.61
C ALA A 18 -7.07 -11.52 -1.22
N VAL A 19 -7.60 -10.29 -1.37
CA VAL A 19 -8.84 -10.04 -2.12
C VAL A 19 -8.86 -8.63 -2.69
N VAL A 20 -9.40 -8.49 -3.90
CA VAL A 20 -9.67 -7.19 -4.53
C VAL A 20 -11.15 -6.86 -4.37
N VAL A 21 -11.45 -5.72 -3.76
CA VAL A 21 -12.82 -5.19 -3.66
C VAL A 21 -12.92 -3.91 -4.50
N PRO A 22 -13.54 -3.97 -5.69
CA PRO A 22 -13.64 -2.81 -6.57
C PRO A 22 -14.40 -1.65 -5.90
N GLU A 23 -13.92 -0.42 -6.10
CA GLU A 23 -14.59 0.80 -5.63
C GLU A 23 -14.96 0.76 -4.13
N PHE A 24 -14.06 0.17 -3.32
CA PHE A 24 -14.23 0.06 -1.87
C PHE A 24 -14.41 1.45 -1.25
N PHE A 25 -13.56 2.41 -1.63
CA PHE A 25 -13.76 3.82 -1.36
C PHE A 25 -14.40 4.50 -2.56
N LYS A 26 -15.37 5.37 -2.32
CA LYS A 26 -16.04 6.17 -3.34
C LYS A 26 -15.20 7.38 -3.71
N ASN A 27 -15.38 7.88 -4.93
CA ASN A 27 -14.66 9.05 -5.43
C ASN A 27 -14.76 10.27 -4.51
N GLU A 28 -15.90 10.46 -3.85
CA GLU A 28 -16.09 11.54 -2.88
C GLU A 28 -15.27 11.37 -1.60
N GLU A 29 -15.02 10.14 -1.15
CA GLU A 29 -14.25 9.83 0.06
C GLU A 29 -12.74 10.00 -0.17
N ILE A 30 -12.28 9.79 -1.41
CA ILE A 30 -10.86 9.92 -1.76
C ILE A 30 -10.51 11.28 -2.37
N ARG A 31 -11.50 12.14 -2.69
CA ARG A 31 -11.25 13.42 -3.37
C ARG A 31 -10.27 14.30 -2.57
N GLU A 32 -10.52 14.44 -1.28
CA GLU A 32 -9.65 15.23 -0.40
C GLU A 32 -8.29 14.55 -0.19
N ILE A 33 -8.28 13.22 -0.07
CA ILE A 33 -7.06 12.41 0.04
C ILE A 33 -6.13 12.64 -1.16
N VAL A 34 -6.67 12.65 -2.38
CA VAL A 34 -5.88 12.92 -3.60
C VAL A 34 -5.23 14.31 -3.55
N THR A 35 -5.92 15.29 -2.96
CA THR A 35 -5.40 16.65 -2.76
C THR A 35 -4.35 16.68 -1.66
N ASP A 36 -4.54 15.94 -0.57
CA ASP A 36 -3.55 15.82 0.50
C ASP A 36 -2.27 15.14 0.03
N PHE A 37 -2.34 14.17 -0.88
CA PHE A 37 -1.15 13.57 -1.49
C PHE A 37 -0.27 14.61 -2.21
N GLU A 38 -0.82 15.68 -2.77
CA GLU A 38 -0.03 16.77 -3.36
C GLU A 38 0.67 17.64 -2.30
N LYS A 39 0.11 17.70 -1.08
CA LYS A 39 0.73 18.41 0.05
C LYS A 39 1.84 17.57 0.69
N VAL A 40 1.56 16.29 0.93
CA VAL A 40 2.50 15.37 1.58
C VAL A 40 3.65 14.98 0.64
N PHE A 41 3.36 14.79 -0.65
CA PHE A 41 4.33 14.41 -1.66
C PHE A 41 4.31 15.42 -2.82
N PRO A 42 4.83 16.64 -2.60
CA PRO A 42 4.80 17.69 -3.62
C PRO A 42 5.70 17.35 -4.81
N GLY A 43 5.34 17.91 -5.97
CA GLY A 43 6.21 17.85 -7.14
C GLY A 43 6.13 16.54 -7.92
N ARG A 44 4.92 16.03 -8.15
CA ARG A 44 4.67 14.88 -9.04
C ARG A 44 5.39 15.07 -10.38
N LYS A 45 6.47 14.32 -10.59
CA LYS A 45 7.19 14.25 -11.87
C LYS A 45 7.30 12.79 -12.26
N ALA A 46 6.53 12.43 -13.28
CA ALA A 46 6.66 11.14 -13.93
C ALA A 46 7.52 11.33 -15.18
N GLU A 47 8.62 10.59 -15.27
CA GLU A 47 9.40 10.46 -16.49
C GLU A 47 8.69 9.55 -17.49
N ALA A 48 9.13 9.57 -18.75
CA ALA A 48 8.56 8.73 -19.81
C ALA A 48 8.84 7.23 -19.60
N GLU A 49 9.94 6.90 -18.92
CA GLU A 49 10.42 5.53 -18.74
C GLU A 49 10.59 5.17 -17.26
N ALA A 50 10.22 3.94 -16.90
CA ALA A 50 10.45 3.42 -15.57
C ALA A 50 11.92 3.04 -15.37
N LEU A 51 12.49 3.38 -14.21
CA LEU A 51 13.84 2.96 -13.86
C LEU A 51 13.86 1.47 -13.51
N ASN A 52 14.82 0.75 -14.09
CA ASN A 52 15.16 -0.62 -13.70
C ASN A 52 16.66 -0.71 -13.42
N LYS A 53 17.03 -0.82 -12.16
CA LYS A 53 18.42 -0.87 -11.69
C LYS A 53 18.90 -2.32 -11.46
N LYS A 54 18.05 -3.31 -11.73
CA LYS A 54 18.36 -4.74 -11.55
C LYS A 54 19.16 -5.28 -12.74
N ASN A 55 20.03 -6.26 -12.49
CA ASN A 55 20.71 -6.97 -13.56
C ASN A 55 19.77 -8.00 -14.22
N LYS A 56 20.13 -8.43 -15.43
CA LYS A 56 19.39 -9.50 -16.13
C LYS A 56 19.32 -10.76 -15.25
N GLY A 57 18.09 -11.23 -15.01
CA GLY A 57 17.79 -12.42 -14.20
C GLY A 57 17.63 -12.15 -12.70
N GLU A 58 17.84 -10.91 -12.22
CA GLU A 58 17.45 -10.50 -10.88
C GLU A 58 15.96 -10.14 -10.83
N VAL A 59 15.32 -10.41 -9.70
CA VAL A 59 13.90 -10.09 -9.44
C VAL A 59 13.80 -9.22 -8.20
N GLY A 60 13.09 -8.09 -8.25
CA GLY A 60 12.93 -7.19 -7.11
C GLY A 60 14.24 -6.58 -6.59
N ASN A 61 14.15 -5.45 -5.91
CA ASN A 61 15.26 -4.97 -5.08
C ASN A 61 15.18 -5.62 -3.69
N LYS A 62 16.31 -6.09 -3.18
CA LYS A 62 16.37 -6.80 -1.90
C LYS A 62 15.94 -5.87 -0.76
N LEU A 63 15.02 -6.31 0.09
CA LEU A 63 14.71 -5.59 1.34
C LEU A 63 15.77 -5.88 2.41
N PRO A 64 15.96 -4.96 3.39
CA PRO A 64 16.81 -5.25 4.55
C PRO A 64 16.43 -6.59 5.18
N LEU A 65 17.42 -7.41 5.52
CA LEU A 65 17.25 -8.72 6.18
C LEU A 65 16.49 -9.80 5.39
N GLN A 66 16.16 -9.57 4.13
CA GLN A 66 15.47 -10.57 3.33
C GLN A 66 16.40 -11.68 2.84
N LEU A 67 16.00 -12.92 3.08
CA LEU A 67 16.65 -14.12 2.55
C LEU A 67 15.76 -14.72 1.45
N SER A 68 16.34 -14.94 0.27
CA SER A 68 15.66 -15.54 -0.88
C SER A 68 16.60 -16.53 -1.55
N GLY A 69 16.04 -17.63 -2.06
CA GLY A 69 16.77 -18.59 -2.90
C GLY A 69 17.02 -18.11 -4.33
N LYS A 70 16.48 -16.93 -4.71
CA LYS A 70 16.69 -16.29 -6.02
C LYS A 70 17.70 -15.16 -5.93
N LYS A 71 18.36 -14.87 -7.05
CA LYS A 71 19.24 -13.70 -7.17
C LYS A 71 18.38 -12.42 -7.19
N MET A 72 18.68 -11.48 -6.29
CA MET A 72 17.91 -10.25 -6.10
C MET A 72 18.77 -9.03 -6.44
N GLY A 73 18.12 -7.93 -6.81
CA GLY A 73 18.76 -6.62 -6.93
C GLY A 73 19.33 -6.14 -5.59
N LYS A 74 20.19 -5.12 -5.64
CA LYS A 74 20.75 -4.52 -4.42
C LYS A 74 19.66 -3.84 -3.60
N THR A 75 19.81 -3.82 -2.28
CA THR A 75 19.00 -2.94 -1.43
C THR A 75 19.33 -1.49 -1.75
N THR A 76 18.33 -0.72 -2.14
CA THR A 76 18.46 0.72 -2.37
C THR A 76 17.50 1.45 -1.44
N MET A 77 17.97 2.47 -0.71
CA MET A 77 17.07 3.28 0.13
C MET A 77 16.08 4.07 -0.74
N GLU A 78 16.47 4.39 -1.97
CA GLU A 78 15.63 5.04 -2.97
C GLU A 78 14.37 4.24 -3.32
N GLN A 79 14.39 2.90 -3.15
CA GLN A 79 13.19 2.10 -3.40
C GLN A 79 12.05 2.49 -2.45
N PHE A 80 12.34 3.12 -1.29
CA PHE A 80 11.38 3.60 -0.28
C PHE A 80 11.11 5.11 -0.37
N LYS A 81 11.44 5.76 -1.50
CA LYS A 81 11.19 7.20 -1.65
C LYS A 81 9.68 7.50 -1.54
N ASN A 82 9.36 8.67 -0.97
CA ASN A 82 7.99 9.16 -0.72
C ASN A 82 7.13 8.18 0.10
N PHE A 83 7.74 7.52 1.08
CA PHE A 83 7.06 6.64 2.01
C PHE A 83 7.03 7.30 3.39
N GLU A 84 5.83 7.57 3.89
CA GLU A 84 5.63 8.29 5.15
C GLU A 84 4.60 7.57 6.03
N ASN A 85 4.80 7.65 7.35
CA ASN A 85 3.86 7.11 8.35
C ASN A 85 2.90 8.21 8.82
N ILE A 86 1.71 7.82 9.28
CA ILE A 86 0.83 8.75 10.02
C ILE A 86 1.54 9.28 11.29
N PRO A 87 1.23 10.52 11.75
CA PRO A 87 0.29 11.46 11.16
C PRO A 87 0.91 12.30 10.03
N PHE A 88 0.08 12.68 9.06
CA PHE A 88 0.44 13.58 7.98
C PHE A 88 0.03 15.03 8.28
N ASP A 89 0.87 15.98 7.91
CA ASP A 89 0.58 17.42 7.97
C ASP A 89 -0.33 17.84 6.80
N CYS A 90 -1.60 17.42 6.87
CA CYS A 90 -2.60 17.66 5.83
C CYS A 90 -4.02 17.65 6.44
N SER A 91 -5.06 17.47 5.61
CA SER A 91 -6.42 17.32 6.15
C SER A 91 -6.55 16.06 7.03
N SER A 92 -7.64 15.97 7.79
CA SER A 92 -7.99 14.76 8.52
C SER A 92 -8.35 13.59 7.61
N ALA A 93 -8.72 13.83 6.34
CA ALA A 93 -9.18 12.77 5.44
C ALA A 93 -8.11 11.69 5.23
N LEU A 94 -6.88 12.07 4.89
CA LEU A 94 -5.77 11.11 4.72
C LEU A 94 -5.40 10.42 6.04
N ASN A 95 -5.47 11.13 7.16
CA ASN A 95 -5.17 10.57 8.48
C ASN A 95 -6.24 9.57 8.98
N LEU A 96 -7.50 9.70 8.54
CA LEU A 96 -8.62 8.88 9.00
C LEU A 96 -9.01 7.74 8.06
N ILE A 97 -8.54 7.73 6.81
CA ILE A 97 -8.94 6.69 5.84
C ILE A 97 -8.59 5.27 6.29
N ALA A 98 -7.48 5.10 7.01
CA ALA A 98 -7.04 3.82 7.56
C ALA A 98 -7.97 3.27 8.66
N VAL A 99 -8.83 4.12 9.24
CA VAL A 99 -9.83 3.75 10.24
C VAL A 99 -11.27 3.91 9.73
N HIS A 100 -11.44 3.89 8.41
CA HIS A 100 -12.77 3.96 7.79
C HIS A 100 -13.68 2.83 8.32
N PRO A 101 -14.93 3.11 8.76
CA PRO A 101 -15.79 2.12 9.40
C PRO A 101 -15.97 0.82 8.59
N SER A 102 -16.17 0.92 7.28
CA SER A 102 -16.31 -0.27 6.43
C SER A 102 -15.02 -1.07 6.28
N LEU A 103 -13.85 -0.44 6.41
CA LEU A 103 -12.55 -1.13 6.40
C LEU A 103 -12.38 -1.93 7.70
N ILE A 104 -12.77 -1.35 8.83
CA ILE A 104 -12.77 -2.03 10.13
C ILE A 104 -13.75 -3.22 10.09
N GLU A 105 -14.97 -3.03 9.59
CA GLU A 105 -15.97 -4.11 9.47
C GLU A 105 -15.51 -5.24 8.53
N PHE A 106 -14.84 -4.88 7.42
CA PHE A 106 -14.20 -5.87 6.54
C PHE A 106 -13.12 -6.64 7.30
N ALA A 107 -12.21 -5.96 8.01
CA ALA A 107 -11.14 -6.60 8.77
C ALA A 107 -11.68 -7.52 9.87
N ARG A 108 -12.70 -7.10 10.61
CA ARG A 108 -13.40 -7.93 11.61
C ARG A 108 -13.99 -9.18 10.99
N SER A 109 -14.70 -9.02 9.88
CA SER A 109 -15.31 -10.11 9.13
C SER A 109 -14.27 -11.09 8.59
N ALA A 110 -13.18 -10.57 8.02
CA ALA A 110 -12.09 -11.34 7.46
C ALA A 110 -11.37 -12.17 8.54
N LEU A 111 -11.01 -11.53 9.66
CA LEU A 111 -10.23 -12.11 10.77
C LEU A 111 -11.07 -12.88 11.78
N ARG A 112 -12.41 -12.81 11.72
CA ARG A 112 -13.35 -13.43 12.67
C ARG A 112 -13.14 -12.95 14.12
N THR A 113 -12.93 -11.66 14.29
CA THR A 113 -12.76 -11.03 15.60
C THR A 113 -13.38 -9.64 15.61
N ASP A 114 -13.89 -9.21 16.76
CA ASP A 114 -14.38 -7.85 16.96
C ASP A 114 -13.27 -6.88 17.44
N ASP A 115 -12.19 -7.42 18.02
CA ASP A 115 -11.00 -6.65 18.45
C ASP A 115 -10.00 -6.54 17.30
N VAL A 116 -10.09 -5.42 16.57
CA VAL A 116 -9.15 -5.02 15.54
C VAL A 116 -8.59 -3.66 15.94
N ARG A 117 -7.26 -3.52 15.89
CA ARG A 117 -6.54 -2.29 16.23
C ARG A 117 -5.69 -1.86 15.06
N LEU A 118 -5.63 -0.56 14.81
CA LEU A 118 -4.68 -0.01 13.86
C LEU A 118 -3.27 -0.10 14.47
N TYR A 119 -2.43 -0.95 13.90
CA TYR A 119 -1.02 -1.04 14.27
C TYR A 119 -0.20 0.03 13.56
N GLN A 120 -0.37 0.14 12.23
CA GLN A 120 0.36 1.05 11.36
C GLN A 120 -0.52 1.53 10.21
N ALA A 121 -0.28 2.75 9.73
CA ALA A 121 -0.83 3.28 8.49
C ALA A 121 0.24 4.14 7.80
N GLN A 122 0.37 3.96 6.50
CA GLN A 122 1.42 4.56 5.68
C GLN A 122 0.84 5.06 4.36
N ALA A 123 1.42 6.12 3.84
CA ALA A 123 1.16 6.61 2.49
C ALA A 123 2.43 6.49 1.67
N TRP A 124 2.28 6.05 0.41
CA TRP A 124 3.41 5.85 -0.48
C TRP A 124 3.11 6.33 -1.88
N ALA A 125 3.85 7.34 -2.35
CA ALA A 125 3.73 7.86 -3.71
C ALA A 125 4.89 7.36 -4.60
N LYS A 126 4.57 6.56 -5.62
CA LYS A 126 5.56 6.05 -6.60
C LYS A 126 5.40 6.79 -7.92
N PHE A 127 6.37 7.60 -8.31
CA PHE A 127 6.36 8.32 -9.59
C PHE A 127 7.28 7.65 -10.62
N THR A 128 6.79 7.46 -11.85
CA THR A 128 7.56 6.81 -12.92
C THR A 128 8.91 7.48 -13.11
N GLY A 129 9.98 6.67 -13.15
CA GLY A 129 11.35 7.14 -13.41
C GLY A 129 12.06 7.80 -12.23
N GLU A 130 11.40 7.99 -11.09
CA GLU A 130 12.01 8.62 -9.92
C GLU A 130 12.95 7.68 -9.15
N ALA A 131 12.55 6.41 -9.05
CA ALA A 131 13.34 5.33 -8.46
C ALA A 131 12.95 3.99 -9.09
N ASP A 132 13.76 2.96 -8.87
CA ASP A 132 13.34 1.58 -9.12
C ASP A 132 12.60 1.08 -7.86
N PHE A 133 11.28 1.28 -7.86
CA PHE A 133 10.38 0.93 -6.76
C PHE A 133 10.04 -0.57 -6.67
N ASP A 134 10.61 -1.40 -7.56
CA ASP A 134 10.37 -2.84 -7.55
C ASP A 134 10.93 -3.48 -6.29
N GLN A 135 10.09 -4.21 -5.57
CA GLN A 135 10.45 -4.87 -4.32
C GLN A 135 10.48 -6.37 -4.51
N ALA A 136 11.45 -7.00 -3.85
CA ALA A 136 11.51 -8.43 -3.68
C ALA A 136 10.19 -9.02 -3.14
N PHE A 137 9.82 -10.24 -3.55
CA PHE A 137 8.68 -10.96 -2.97
C PHE A 137 8.87 -11.20 -1.47
N HIS A 138 7.98 -10.64 -0.66
CA HIS A 138 8.02 -10.69 0.80
C HIS A 138 6.62 -10.95 1.36
N CYS A 139 6.57 -11.22 2.66
CA CYS A 139 5.36 -11.16 3.46
C CYS A 139 5.47 -9.95 4.39
N ASP A 140 4.34 -9.31 4.69
CA ASP A 140 4.31 -8.15 5.59
C ASP A 140 4.42 -8.55 7.07
N PHE A 141 4.24 -9.84 7.39
CA PHE A 141 4.45 -10.37 8.74
C PHE A 141 5.94 -10.71 8.97
N GLY A 142 6.48 -10.31 10.12
CA GLY A 142 7.86 -10.56 10.54
C GLY A 142 8.18 -9.92 11.88
#